data_AF-A0A2X2IQG2-F1
#
_entry.id   AF-A0A2X2IQG2-F1
#
_cell.length_a   1.000
_cell.length_b   1.000
_cell.length_c   1.000
_cell.angle_alpha   90.00
_cell.angle_beta   90.00
_cell.angle_gamma   90.00
#
_symmetry.space_group_name_H-M   'P 1'
#
loop_
_entity.id
_entity.type
_entity.pdbx_description
1 polymer ?
#
loop_
_entity_poly.entity_id
_entity_poly.type
_entity_poly.pdbx_seq_one_letter_code
_entity_poly.pdbx_strand_id
1 'polypeptide(L)'
;MNNQLYTIMIKKVSPQKASYGGMMFSHDFQLWYTYLKRRIEKGWRPEELSFLVGRPDHAYLDFEKMYQVRSFLTQESILLDRIYMSSCIEPMEFHRERYEVTEERLVRLHIEEDEVRWHYSIEIPWQFVSQKKSSIALQFEEWKAEKDVQLESDAMLHVRQKIEGLLGLEFFGHGAAPWQLFRKVKETGQVHLQIYPRHLKNVPYGLIQQNRLVVRNVEGRYSFYPVDRKEEHAKFN
;
A
#
# COMPACT_ATOMS: atom_id res chain seq x y z
N MET A 1 6.09 -19.64 55.16
CA MET A 1 6.53 -18.45 54.41
C MET A 1 7.53 -18.91 53.37
N ASN A 2 7.19 -18.85 52.08
CA ASN A 2 8.14 -18.94 50.97
C ASN A 2 7.45 -18.41 49.71
N ASN A 3 7.43 -17.09 49.56
CA ASN A 3 7.08 -16.43 48.30
C ASN A 3 8.35 -16.35 47.45
N GLN A 4 8.55 -17.33 46.57
CA GLN A 4 9.46 -17.18 45.46
C GLN A 4 8.75 -16.32 44.40
N LEU A 5 9.18 -15.06 44.31
CA LEU A 5 8.81 -14.14 43.26
C LEU A 5 9.33 -14.70 41.93
N TYR A 6 8.41 -15.11 41.06
CA TYR A 6 8.73 -15.38 39.66
C TYR A 6 9.02 -14.04 38.98
N THR A 7 10.30 -13.72 38.83
CA THR A 7 10.74 -12.67 37.91
C THR A 7 10.41 -13.13 36.50
N ILE A 8 9.36 -12.54 35.92
CA ILE A 8 9.04 -12.68 34.51
C ILE A 8 10.21 -12.07 33.73
N MET A 9 11.11 -12.93 33.27
CA MET A 9 12.11 -12.60 32.27
C MET A 9 11.35 -12.30 30.97
N ILE A 10 10.98 -11.03 30.76
CA ILE A 10 10.60 -10.53 29.45
C ILE A 10 11.82 -10.75 28.58
N LYS A 11 11.78 -11.81 27.76
CA LYS A 11 12.76 -12.01 26.69
C LYS A 11 12.77 -10.69 25.89
N LYS A 12 13.87 -9.94 25.95
CA LYS A 12 14.19 -8.94 24.93
C LYS A 12 14.15 -9.68 23.60
N VAL A 13 13.04 -9.54 22.87
CA VAL A 13 12.94 -10.02 21.50
C VAL A 13 13.97 -9.18 20.76
N SER A 14 15.04 -9.81 20.29
CA SER A 14 16.00 -9.16 19.41
C SER A 14 15.23 -8.53 18.26
N PRO A 15 15.48 -7.26 17.90
CA PRO A 15 14.77 -6.58 16.81
C PRO A 15 14.86 -7.46 15.56
N GLN A 16 13.71 -7.73 14.94
CA GLN A 16 13.71 -8.48 13.69
C GLN A 16 14.39 -7.62 12.64
N LYS A 17 15.51 -8.10 12.12
CA LYS A 17 16.25 -7.45 11.03
C LYS A 17 15.92 -8.18 9.74
N ALA A 18 15.27 -7.48 8.82
CA ALA A 18 15.09 -7.95 7.46
C ALA A 18 15.98 -7.14 6.52
N SER A 19 16.62 -7.81 5.57
CA SER A 19 17.40 -7.15 4.53
C SER A 19 16.95 -7.70 3.18
N TYR A 20 16.56 -6.80 2.29
CA TYR A 20 16.15 -7.11 0.93
C TYR A 20 17.10 -6.43 -0.03
N GLY A 21 17.37 -7.07 -1.16
CA GLY A 21 18.26 -6.52 -2.18
C GLY A 21 17.74 -6.85 -3.56
N GLY A 22 17.86 -5.88 -4.46
CA GLY A 22 17.45 -6.01 -5.85
C GLY A 22 18.37 -5.22 -6.77
N MET A 23 18.51 -5.75 -7.98
CA MET A 23 19.15 -5.03 -9.08
C MET A 23 18.12 -4.04 -9.65
N MET A 24 18.53 -2.78 -9.83
CA MET A 24 17.68 -1.77 -10.46
C MET A 24 18.52 -0.68 -11.14
N PHE A 25 17.91 0.02 -12.09
CA PHE A 25 18.49 1.23 -12.66
C PHE A 25 18.23 2.44 -11.75
N SER A 26 19.02 3.50 -11.89
CA SER A 26 18.86 4.71 -11.07
C SER A 26 17.48 5.37 -11.22
N HIS A 27 16.85 5.27 -12.40
CA HIS A 27 15.51 5.79 -12.65
C HIS A 27 14.41 4.96 -11.97
N ASP A 28 14.54 3.63 -12.01
CA ASP A 28 13.62 2.70 -11.33
C ASP A 28 13.72 2.89 -9.81
N PHE A 29 14.94 3.08 -9.29
CA PHE A 29 15.16 3.41 -7.89
C PHE A 29 14.44 4.70 -7.47
N GLN A 30 14.54 5.76 -8.28
CA GLN A 30 13.89 7.04 -7.99
C GLN A 30 12.36 6.89 -7.86
N LEU A 31 11.75 6.13 -8.77
CA LEU A 31 10.32 5.83 -8.73
C LEU A 31 9.96 4.94 -7.53
N TRP A 32 10.70 3.86 -7.32
CA TRP A 32 10.52 2.95 -6.19
C TRP A 32 10.59 3.70 -4.84
N TYR A 33 11.63 4.54 -4.66
CA TYR A 33 11.79 5.36 -3.46
C TYR A 33 10.64 6.34 -3.29
N THR A 34 10.21 6.99 -4.37
CA THR A 34 9.07 7.94 -4.34
C THR A 34 7.80 7.24 -3.84
N TYR A 35 7.49 6.05 -4.35
CA TYR A 35 6.29 5.32 -3.93
C TYR A 35 6.40 4.77 -2.50
N LEU A 36 7.57 4.27 -2.09
CA LEU A 36 7.82 3.85 -0.71
C LEU A 36 7.63 5.00 0.28
N LYS A 37 8.24 6.16 0.01
CA LYS A 37 8.09 7.37 0.83
C LYS A 37 6.63 7.80 0.93
N ARG A 38 5.93 7.88 -0.21
CA ARG A 38 4.50 8.24 -0.24
C ARG A 38 3.63 7.27 0.56
N ARG A 39 3.89 5.95 0.49
CA ARG A 39 3.15 4.98 1.30
C ARG A 39 3.30 5.29 2.79
N ILE A 40 4.53 5.51 3.24
CA ILE A 40 4.85 5.74 4.65
C ILE A 40 4.24 7.05 5.13
N GLU A 41 4.34 8.12 4.35
CA GLU A 41 3.69 9.40 4.65
C GLU A 41 2.16 9.28 4.74
N LYS A 42 1.55 8.37 3.97
CA LYS A 42 0.11 8.08 4.05
C LYS A 42 -0.26 7.12 5.16
N GLY A 43 0.71 6.46 5.80
CA GLY A 43 0.49 5.42 6.81
C GLY A 43 -0.26 4.20 6.28
N TRP A 44 -0.14 3.93 4.97
CA TRP A 44 -0.81 2.80 4.33
C TRP A 44 0.03 1.54 4.41
N ARG A 45 -0.59 0.38 4.55
CA ARG A 45 0.15 -0.89 4.52
C ARG A 45 0.40 -1.36 3.08
N PRO A 46 1.43 -2.18 2.83
CA PRO A 46 1.65 -2.75 1.49
C PRO A 46 0.43 -3.53 0.96
N GLU A 47 -0.26 -4.29 1.82
CA GLU A 47 -1.45 -5.06 1.43
C GLU A 47 -2.64 -4.15 1.07
N GLU A 48 -2.71 -2.97 1.70
CA GLU A 48 -3.72 -1.96 1.40
C GLU A 48 -3.52 -1.37 0.00
N LEU A 49 -2.26 -1.17 -0.41
CA LEU A 49 -1.94 -0.73 -1.77
C LEU A 49 -2.17 -1.83 -2.81
N SER A 50 -1.80 -3.07 -2.51
CA SER A 50 -2.14 -4.23 -3.35
C SER A 50 -3.64 -4.28 -3.63
N PHE A 51 -4.46 -4.08 -2.59
CA PHE A 51 -5.91 -3.99 -2.71
C PHE A 51 -6.37 -2.83 -3.61
N LEU A 52 -5.84 -1.61 -3.41
CA LEU A 52 -6.23 -0.44 -4.20
C LEU A 52 -5.90 -0.60 -5.69
N VAL A 53 -4.77 -1.23 -6.01
CA VAL A 53 -4.33 -1.55 -7.36
C VAL A 53 -5.15 -2.73 -7.96
N GLY A 54 -5.87 -3.47 -7.13
CA GLY A 54 -6.69 -4.61 -7.54
C GLY A 54 -5.87 -5.88 -7.79
N ARG A 55 -4.75 -6.05 -7.08
CA ARG A 55 -3.82 -7.18 -7.20
C ARG A 55 -3.85 -8.06 -5.93
N PRO A 56 -3.27 -9.27 -5.96
CA PRO A 56 -3.11 -10.10 -4.76
C PRO A 56 -2.38 -9.38 -3.64
N ASP A 57 -2.68 -9.70 -2.38
CA ASP A 57 -2.21 -8.97 -1.19
C ASP A 57 -0.68 -8.77 -1.14
N HIS A 58 0.11 -9.72 -1.65
CA HIS A 58 1.58 -9.66 -1.66
C HIS A 58 2.18 -8.81 -2.80
N ALA A 59 1.41 -8.43 -3.83
CA ALA A 59 1.97 -7.86 -5.06
C ALA A 59 2.76 -6.56 -4.83
N TYR A 60 2.24 -5.64 -4.01
CA TYR A 60 2.94 -4.41 -3.67
C TYR A 60 4.08 -4.66 -2.67
N LEU A 61 3.92 -5.63 -1.77
CA LEU A 61 4.98 -6.00 -0.83
C LEU A 61 6.20 -6.57 -1.57
N ASP A 62 6.00 -7.39 -2.59
CA ASP A 62 7.07 -7.92 -3.43
C ASP A 62 7.80 -6.78 -4.17
N PHE A 63 7.05 -5.80 -4.67
CA PHE A 63 7.61 -4.58 -5.24
C PHE A 63 8.46 -3.79 -4.22
N GLU A 64 7.98 -3.60 -2.98
CA GLU A 64 8.76 -2.95 -1.93
C GLU A 64 10.02 -3.76 -1.55
N LYS A 65 9.94 -5.08 -1.58
CA LYS A 65 11.08 -6.00 -1.39
C LYS A 65 11.99 -6.11 -2.62
N MET A 66 11.83 -5.21 -3.59
CA MET A 66 12.64 -5.09 -4.80
C MET A 66 12.55 -6.30 -5.75
N TYR A 67 11.45 -7.07 -5.69
CA TYR A 67 11.18 -8.15 -6.63
C TYR A 67 10.49 -7.62 -7.88
N GLN A 68 11.10 -7.83 -9.06
CA GLN A 68 10.56 -7.46 -10.38
C GLN A 68 10.11 -5.99 -10.51
N VAL A 69 10.84 -5.06 -9.87
CA VAL A 69 10.53 -3.61 -9.79
C VAL A 69 10.16 -3.01 -11.15
N ARG A 70 10.98 -3.24 -12.18
CA ARG A 70 10.78 -2.67 -13.51
C ARG A 70 9.46 -3.12 -14.16
N SER A 71 9.13 -4.41 -14.05
CA SER A 71 7.88 -4.95 -14.59
C SER A 71 6.68 -4.34 -13.87
N PHE A 72 6.75 -4.23 -12.55
CA PHE A 72 5.71 -3.62 -11.74
C PHE A 72 5.51 -2.14 -12.08
N LEU A 73 6.58 -1.34 -12.13
CA LEU A 73 6.53 0.09 -12.49
C LEU A 73 5.92 0.32 -13.88
N THR A 74 6.26 -0.53 -14.85
CA THR A 74 5.71 -0.44 -16.21
C THR A 74 4.20 -0.64 -16.22
N GLN A 75 3.67 -1.51 -15.36
CA GLN A 75 2.25 -1.84 -15.32
C GLN A 75 1.44 -0.91 -14.41
N GLU A 76 2.01 -0.47 -13.29
CA GLU A 76 1.25 0.13 -12.19
C GLU A 76 1.59 1.60 -11.91
N SER A 77 2.67 2.18 -12.44
CA SER A 77 3.08 3.57 -12.14
C SER A 77 1.96 4.61 -12.37
N ILE A 78 1.28 4.54 -13.52
CA ILE A 78 0.18 5.44 -13.85
C ILE A 78 -0.98 5.32 -12.86
N LEU A 79 -1.28 4.09 -12.43
CA LEU A 79 -2.35 3.84 -11.46
C LEU A 79 -1.94 4.30 -10.06
N LEU A 80 -0.69 4.08 -9.66
CA LEU A 80 -0.16 4.58 -8.39
C LEU A 80 -0.20 6.10 -8.34
N ASP A 81 0.22 6.79 -9.40
CA ASP A 81 0.14 8.26 -9.46
C ASP A 81 -1.31 8.76 -9.33
N ARG A 82 -2.26 8.02 -9.92
CA ARG A 82 -3.69 8.31 -9.77
C ARG A 82 -4.19 8.06 -8.35
N ILE A 83 -3.76 6.98 -7.71
CA ILE A 83 -4.11 6.63 -6.32
C ILE A 83 -3.56 7.69 -5.35
N TYR A 84 -2.31 8.09 -5.52
CA TYR A 84 -1.67 9.12 -4.71
C TYR A 84 -2.10 10.55 -5.08
N MET A 85 -2.78 10.72 -6.22
CA MET A 85 -3.14 12.03 -6.79
C MET A 85 -1.91 12.93 -7.01
N SER A 86 -0.77 12.33 -7.34
CA SER A 86 0.49 13.03 -7.55
C SER A 86 1.37 12.25 -8.51
N SER A 87 1.86 12.92 -9.55
CA SER A 87 2.91 12.44 -10.44
C SER A 87 4.28 13.02 -10.11
N CYS A 88 4.40 13.79 -9.02
CA CYS A 88 5.64 14.44 -8.63
C CYS A 88 6.66 13.43 -8.11
N ILE A 89 7.70 13.18 -8.89
CA ILE A 89 8.80 12.28 -8.52
C ILE A 89 9.74 13.03 -7.58
N GLU A 90 10.25 12.36 -6.54
CA GLU A 90 11.27 12.92 -5.67
C GLU A 90 12.50 13.30 -6.49
N PRO A 91 12.96 14.56 -6.45
CA PRO A 91 14.08 15.00 -7.28
C PRO A 91 15.37 14.33 -6.79
N MET A 92 15.96 13.48 -7.65
CA MET A 92 17.23 12.82 -7.40
C MET A 92 18.18 13.08 -8.57
N GLU A 93 19.30 13.74 -8.27
CA GLU A 93 20.36 13.99 -9.24
C GLU A 93 21.53 13.04 -8.95
N PHE A 94 21.60 11.95 -9.71
CA PHE A 94 22.70 10.99 -9.63
C PHE A 94 23.90 11.53 -10.41
N HIS A 95 25.07 11.43 -9.79
CA HIS A 95 26.33 11.68 -10.47
C HIS A 95 26.47 10.69 -11.61
N ARG A 96 26.81 11.21 -12.80
CA ARG A 96 27.09 10.41 -13.98
C ARG A 96 28.47 10.77 -14.48
N GLU A 97 29.37 9.81 -14.53
CA GLU A 97 30.66 10.01 -15.16
C GLU A 97 30.49 10.15 -16.68
N ARG A 98 31.44 10.82 -17.35
CA ARG A 98 31.35 11.17 -18.79
C ARG A 98 31.15 9.96 -19.72
N TYR A 99 31.47 8.75 -19.26
CA TYR A 99 31.38 7.51 -20.04
C TYR A 99 30.56 6.43 -19.33
N GLU A 100 29.83 6.78 -18.27
CA GLU A 100 29.04 5.81 -17.50
C GLU A 100 27.82 5.36 -18.31
N VAL A 101 27.78 4.08 -18.66
CA VAL A 101 26.57 3.47 -19.24
C VAL A 101 25.52 3.38 -18.14
N THR A 102 24.24 3.53 -18.49
CA THR A 102 23.14 3.35 -17.53
C THR A 102 23.09 1.87 -17.16
N GLU A 103 23.76 1.52 -16.06
CA GLU A 103 23.87 0.16 -15.57
C GLU A 103 22.89 -0.11 -14.43
N GLU A 104 22.46 -1.36 -14.38
CA GLU A 104 21.69 -1.89 -13.26
C GLU A 104 22.64 -2.15 -12.10
N ARG A 105 22.31 -1.66 -10.90
CA ARG A 105 23.15 -1.82 -9.71
C ARG A 105 22.34 -2.36 -8.54
N LEU A 106 23.05 -2.99 -7.60
CA LEU A 106 22.46 -3.56 -6.39
C LEU A 106 22.07 -2.45 -5.41
N VAL A 107 20.79 -2.35 -5.09
CA VAL A 107 20.27 -1.56 -3.98
C VAL A 107 19.88 -2.50 -2.85
N ARG A 108 20.13 -2.10 -1.60
CA ARG A 108 19.71 -2.86 -0.42
C ARG A 108 18.81 -2.03 0.47
N LEU A 109 17.74 -2.65 0.94
CA LEU A 109 16.84 -2.11 1.95
C LEU A 109 16.99 -2.93 3.22
N HIS A 110 17.39 -2.28 4.29
CA HIS A 110 17.41 -2.82 5.64
C HIS A 110 16.18 -2.31 6.39
N ILE A 111 15.48 -3.23 7.03
CA ILE A 111 14.33 -2.95 7.88
C ILE A 111 14.66 -3.50 9.26
N GLU A 112 14.73 -2.62 10.24
CA GLU A 112 14.87 -2.98 11.64
C GLU A 112 13.54 -2.73 12.33
N GLU A 113 12.94 -3.79 12.87
CA GLU A 113 11.71 -3.70 13.63
C GLU A 113 12.01 -3.49 15.12
N ASP A 114 11.57 -2.34 15.65
CA ASP A 114 11.49 -2.06 17.07
C ASP A 114 10.08 -2.39 17.61
N GLU A 115 9.88 -2.30 18.94
CA GLU A 115 8.57 -2.54 19.56
C GLU A 115 7.48 -1.60 19.01
N VAL A 116 7.83 -0.35 18.69
CA VAL A 116 6.88 0.73 18.36
C VAL A 116 6.99 1.21 16.90
N ARG A 117 8.15 1.03 16.26
CA ARG A 117 8.44 1.59 14.93
C ARG A 117 9.17 0.60 14.05
N TRP A 118 9.10 0.81 12.74
CA TRP A 118 9.95 0.17 11.75
C TRP A 118 10.95 1.20 11.25
N HIS A 119 12.23 0.89 11.36
CA HIS A 119 13.32 1.73 10.87
C HIS A 119 13.80 1.19 9.53
N TYR A 120 13.72 2.02 8.49
CA TYR A 120 14.16 1.67 7.16
C TYR A 120 15.48 2.38 6.87
N SER A 121 16.45 1.65 6.33
CA SER A 121 17.74 2.18 5.88
C SER A 121 18.06 1.63 4.49
N ILE A 122 18.33 2.52 3.55
CA ILE A 122 18.58 2.17 2.14
C ILE A 122 20.06 2.40 1.82
N GLU A 123 20.73 1.35 1.37
CA GLU A 123 22.07 1.41 0.80
C GLU A 123 21.97 1.48 -0.72
N ILE A 124 22.50 2.55 -1.30
CA ILE A 124 22.56 2.73 -2.75
C ILE A 124 24.01 2.75 -3.25
N PRO A 125 24.26 2.30 -4.49
CA PRO A 125 25.58 2.28 -5.11
C PRO A 125 25.89 3.57 -5.89
N TRP A 126 24.92 4.48 -6.08
CA TRP A 126 25.12 5.74 -6.80
C TRP A 126 25.47 6.89 -5.85
N GLN A 127 26.32 7.80 -6.32
CA GLN A 127 26.62 9.04 -5.63
C GLN A 127 25.70 10.17 -6.13
N PHE A 128 25.35 11.12 -5.26
CA PHE A 128 24.54 12.29 -5.63
C PHE A 128 25.43 13.45 -6.11
N VAL A 129 24.96 14.22 -7.10
CA VAL A 129 25.70 15.36 -7.72
C VAL A 129 26.04 16.46 -6.71
N SER A 130 25.22 16.65 -5.68
CA SER A 130 25.43 17.70 -4.68
C SER A 130 25.29 17.15 -3.26
N GLN A 131 26.39 17.14 -2.52
CA GLN A 131 26.38 16.91 -1.06
C GLN A 131 25.69 18.06 -0.29
N LYS A 132 25.25 19.15 -0.96
CA LYS A 132 24.67 20.35 -0.34
C LYS A 132 23.14 20.52 -0.47
N LYS A 133 22.40 19.52 -0.98
CA LYS A 133 20.93 19.44 -0.81
C LYS A 133 20.55 18.13 -0.13
N SER A 134 20.70 18.15 1.18
CA SER A 134 20.24 17.16 2.15
C SER A 134 18.70 17.11 2.21
N SER A 135 18.05 16.51 1.21
CA SER A 135 16.60 16.22 1.26
C SER A 135 16.24 14.77 0.93
N ILE A 136 17.20 13.95 0.51
CA ILE A 136 16.99 12.51 0.31
C ILE A 136 17.31 11.81 1.63
N ALA A 137 16.28 11.59 2.43
CA ALA A 137 16.39 10.75 3.62
C ALA A 137 16.35 9.28 3.16
N LEU A 138 17.52 8.65 3.03
CA LEU A 138 17.63 7.20 2.81
C LEU A 138 17.34 6.40 4.09
N GLN A 139 17.03 7.10 5.17
CA GLN A 139 16.57 6.55 6.43
C GLN A 139 15.25 7.21 6.81
N PHE A 140 14.26 6.42 7.18
CA PHE A 140 12.98 6.92 7.65
C PHE A 140 12.33 5.92 8.61
N GLU A 141 11.43 6.44 9.43
CA GLU A 141 10.73 5.66 10.45
C GLU A 141 9.25 5.60 10.13
N GLU A 142 8.68 4.40 10.25
CA GLU A 142 7.24 4.19 10.20
C GLU A 142 6.76 3.80 11.59
N TRP A 143 5.79 4.55 12.10
CA TRP A 143 5.15 4.22 13.36
C TRP A 143 4.14 3.10 13.16
N LYS A 144 4.15 2.10 14.03
CA LYS A 144 3.10 1.08 14.04
C LYS A 144 1.78 1.78 14.37
N ALA A 145 0.74 1.52 13.57
CA ALA A 145 -0.55 2.17 13.73
C ALA A 145 -1.10 1.96 15.15
N GLU A 146 -1.37 3.07 15.84
CA GLU A 146 -2.06 3.06 17.12
C GLU A 146 -3.50 2.59 16.90
N LYS A 147 -3.89 1.51 17.58
CA LYS A 147 -5.20 0.87 17.41
C LYS A 147 -6.21 1.53 18.34
N ASP A 148 -6.71 2.69 17.96
CA ASP A 148 -7.95 3.19 18.57
C ASP A 148 -9.15 2.44 17.96
N VAL A 149 -9.69 1.52 18.76
CA VAL A 149 -10.83 0.67 18.37
C VAL A 149 -12.08 1.49 18.06
N GLN A 150 -12.28 2.63 18.73
CA GLN A 150 -13.45 3.47 18.51
C GLN A 150 -13.38 4.16 17.14
N LEU A 151 -12.23 4.78 16.84
CA LEU A 151 -12.01 5.42 15.53
C LEU A 151 -12.07 4.41 14.37
N GLU A 152 -11.56 3.18 14.55
CA GLU A 152 -11.71 2.13 13.54
C GLU A 152 -13.18 1.74 13.31
N SER A 153 -13.96 1.60 14.38
CA SER A 153 -15.39 1.28 14.29
C SER A 153 -16.17 2.37 13.54
N ASP A 154 -15.96 3.63 13.90
CA ASP A 154 -16.62 4.78 13.25
C ASP A 154 -16.24 4.88 11.77
N ALA A 155 -14.97 4.64 11.45
CA ALA A 155 -14.49 4.63 10.08
C ALA A 155 -15.17 3.52 9.25
N MET A 156 -15.32 2.31 9.80
CA MET A 156 -16.01 1.21 9.13
C MET A 156 -17.51 1.48 8.94
N LEU A 157 -18.17 2.08 9.92
CA LEU A 157 -19.59 2.46 9.80
C LEU A 157 -19.79 3.49 8.69
N HIS A 158 -18.91 4.51 8.63
CA HIS A 158 -18.95 5.51 7.57
C HIS A 158 -18.75 4.90 6.18
N VAL A 159 -17.76 4.00 6.04
CA VAL A 159 -17.50 3.25 4.81
C VAL A 159 -18.74 2.47 4.38
N ARG A 160 -19.38 1.75 5.32
CA ARG A 160 -20.58 0.95 5.04
C ARG A 160 -21.72 1.81 4.51
N GLN A 161 -22.06 2.90 5.20
CA GLN A 161 -23.16 3.79 4.81
C GLN A 161 -22.95 4.35 3.41
N LYS A 162 -21.72 4.77 3.08
CA LYS A 162 -21.41 5.29 1.74
C LYS A 162 -21.51 4.22 0.66
N ILE A 163 -21.02 3.01 0.91
CA ILE A 163 -21.09 1.93 -0.07
C ILE A 163 -22.55 1.51 -0.31
N GLU A 164 -23.36 1.45 0.75
CA GLU A 164 -24.79 1.21 0.61
C GLU A 164 -25.48 2.28 -0.24
N GLY A 165 -25.13 3.55 -0.07
CA GLY A 165 -25.58 4.63 -0.95
C GLY A 165 -25.14 4.43 -2.41
N LEU A 166 -23.89 4.02 -2.65
CA LEU A 166 -23.36 3.76 -3.99
C LEU A 166 -24.02 2.55 -4.68
N LEU A 167 -24.45 1.54 -3.91
CA LEU A 167 -25.23 0.42 -4.44
C LEU A 167 -26.58 0.88 -5.00
N GLY A 168 -27.14 1.98 -4.48
CA GLY A 168 -28.37 2.59 -4.99
C GLY A 168 -28.20 3.44 -6.25
N LEU A 169 -26.95 3.77 -6.67
CA LEU A 169 -26.65 4.78 -7.69
C LEU A 169 -26.02 4.21 -8.97
N GLU A 170 -26.29 2.95 -9.32
CA GLU A 170 -25.72 2.23 -10.49
C GLU A 170 -24.18 2.26 -10.60
N PHE A 171 -23.47 2.68 -9.55
CA PHE A 171 -22.01 2.89 -9.57
C PHE A 171 -21.22 1.62 -9.91
N PHE A 172 -21.73 0.46 -9.51
CA PHE A 172 -21.10 -0.83 -9.78
C PHE A 172 -21.44 -1.41 -11.17
N GLY A 173 -22.36 -0.79 -11.92
CA GLY A 173 -22.88 -1.36 -13.19
C GLY A 173 -21.82 -1.64 -14.24
N HIS A 174 -20.77 -0.81 -14.29
CA HIS A 174 -19.65 -0.97 -15.23
C HIS A 174 -18.39 -1.63 -14.62
N GLY A 175 -18.47 -2.04 -13.35
CA GLY A 175 -17.32 -2.53 -12.59
C GLY A 175 -16.61 -1.42 -11.85
N ALA A 176 -16.71 -1.43 -10.53
CA ALA A 176 -16.02 -0.48 -9.68
C ALA A 176 -14.64 -1.01 -9.29
N ALA A 177 -13.59 -0.28 -9.64
CA ALA A 177 -12.24 -0.60 -9.19
C ALA A 177 -12.05 -0.19 -7.71
N PRO A 178 -11.24 -0.92 -6.91
CA PRO A 178 -11.00 -0.62 -5.50
C PRO A 178 -10.57 0.83 -5.23
N TRP A 179 -9.67 1.39 -6.05
CA TRP A 179 -9.23 2.78 -5.92
C TRP A 179 -10.35 3.81 -6.17
N GLN A 180 -11.28 3.54 -7.09
CA GLN A 180 -12.41 4.43 -7.37
C GLN A 180 -13.36 4.45 -6.18
N LEU A 181 -13.61 3.27 -5.61
CA LEU A 181 -14.41 3.12 -4.42
C LEU A 181 -13.79 3.86 -3.23
N PHE A 182 -12.47 3.68 -3.02
CA PHE A 182 -11.75 4.39 -1.97
C PHE A 182 -11.83 5.90 -2.12
N ARG A 183 -11.71 6.44 -3.35
CA ARG A 183 -11.83 7.88 -3.59
C ARG A 183 -13.20 8.43 -3.17
N LYS A 184 -14.29 7.71 -3.44
CA LYS A 184 -15.66 8.11 -3.03
C LYS A 184 -15.86 8.00 -1.52
N VAL A 185 -15.25 7.00 -0.90
CA VAL A 185 -15.42 6.76 0.54
C VAL A 185 -14.55 7.67 1.40
N LYS A 186 -13.33 7.99 0.95
CA LYS A 186 -12.33 8.79 1.68
C LYS A 186 -12.84 10.17 2.12
N GLU A 187 -13.70 10.81 1.35
CA GLU A 187 -14.19 12.18 1.63
C GLU A 187 -15.23 12.20 2.75
N THR A 188 -14.82 12.12 4.01
CA THR A 188 -15.74 12.02 5.15
C THR A 188 -16.47 13.33 5.49
N GLY A 189 -15.90 14.47 5.10
CA GLY A 189 -16.37 15.80 5.54
C GLY A 189 -16.15 16.07 7.03
N GLN A 190 -15.52 15.13 7.76
CA GLN A 190 -15.26 15.20 9.19
C GLN A 190 -13.75 15.34 9.42
N VAL A 191 -13.35 16.33 10.21
CA VAL A 191 -11.93 16.68 10.43
C VAL A 191 -11.16 15.58 11.17
N HIS A 192 -11.84 14.79 12.01
CA HIS A 192 -11.21 13.80 12.89
C HIS A 192 -11.25 12.36 12.35
N LEU A 193 -12.02 12.10 11.28
CA LEU A 193 -12.21 10.75 10.75
C LEU A 193 -11.35 10.52 9.51
N GLN A 194 -10.19 9.90 9.70
CA GLN A 194 -9.31 9.48 8.61
C GLN A 194 -9.65 8.06 8.15
N ILE A 195 -10.00 7.92 6.87
CA ILE A 195 -10.29 6.61 6.27
C ILE A 195 -9.04 6.06 5.60
N TYR A 196 -8.65 4.86 6.03
CA TYR A 196 -7.59 4.06 5.42
C TYR A 196 -8.18 2.95 4.52
N PRO A 197 -7.43 2.44 3.53
CA PRO A 197 -7.93 1.40 2.64
C PRO A 197 -8.28 0.10 3.37
N ARG A 198 -7.65 -0.20 4.52
CA ARG A 198 -8.05 -1.33 5.39
C ARG A 198 -9.50 -1.27 5.84
N HIS A 199 -10.03 -0.07 6.13
CA HIS A 199 -11.42 0.11 6.53
C HIS A 199 -12.36 -0.20 5.36
N LEU A 200 -11.89 0.04 4.13
CA LEU A 200 -12.63 -0.27 2.93
C LEU A 200 -12.68 -1.79 2.67
N LYS A 201 -11.55 -2.49 2.75
CA LYS A 201 -11.40 -3.90 2.32
C LYS A 201 -12.50 -4.82 2.87
N ASN A 202 -12.89 -4.67 4.14
CA ASN A 202 -13.85 -5.56 4.79
C ASN A 202 -15.29 -5.42 4.26
N VAL A 203 -15.69 -4.23 3.80
CA VAL A 203 -17.10 -3.97 3.43
C VAL A 203 -17.49 -4.64 2.10
N PRO A 204 -16.74 -4.51 0.99
CA PRO A 204 -17.00 -5.26 -0.22
C PRO A 204 -17.00 -6.77 -0.01
N TYR A 205 -16.08 -7.31 0.80
CA TYR A 205 -16.07 -8.74 1.11
C TYR A 205 -17.31 -9.20 1.86
N GLY A 206 -17.82 -8.41 2.81
CA GLY A 206 -19.11 -8.67 3.45
C GLY A 206 -20.28 -8.65 2.46
N LEU A 207 -20.27 -7.73 1.49
CA LEU A 207 -21.31 -7.66 0.44
C LEU A 207 -21.23 -8.83 -0.56
N ILE A 208 -20.03 -9.35 -0.80
CA ILE A 208 -19.83 -10.58 -1.59
C ILE A 208 -20.40 -11.78 -0.84
N GLN A 209 -20.14 -11.90 0.48
CA GLN A 209 -20.74 -12.95 1.30
C GLN A 209 -22.27 -12.89 1.33
N GLN A 210 -22.85 -11.68 1.21
CA GLN A 210 -24.29 -11.46 1.12
C GLN A 210 -24.88 -11.65 -0.29
N ASN A 211 -24.07 -12.11 -1.27
CA ASN A 211 -24.47 -12.24 -2.68
C ASN A 211 -25.04 -10.93 -3.28
N ARG A 212 -24.49 -9.78 -2.87
CA ARG A 212 -24.84 -8.45 -3.43
C ARG A 212 -23.81 -7.95 -4.45
N LEU A 213 -22.56 -8.38 -4.31
CA LEU A 213 -21.46 -8.07 -5.22
C LEU A 213 -20.74 -9.35 -5.66
N VAL A 214 -20.16 -9.32 -6.85
CA VAL A 214 -19.19 -10.31 -7.33
C VAL A 214 -17.88 -9.63 -7.70
N VAL A 215 -16.76 -10.33 -7.48
CA VAL A 215 -15.45 -9.91 -7.97
C VAL A 215 -15.23 -10.54 -9.33
N ARG A 216 -14.89 -9.72 -10.32
CA ARG A 216 -14.42 -10.19 -11.62
C ARG A 216 -13.00 -9.70 -11.85
N ASN A 217 -12.20 -10.51 -12.52
CA ASN A 217 -10.88 -10.11 -12.98
C ASN A 217 -11.03 -9.46 -14.36
N VAL A 218 -10.69 -8.19 -14.46
CA VAL A 218 -10.68 -7.42 -15.71
C VAL A 218 -9.24 -6.96 -15.93
N GLU A 219 -8.62 -7.43 -17.01
CA GLU A 219 -7.25 -7.07 -17.39
C GLU A 219 -6.20 -7.35 -16.29
N GLY A 220 -6.36 -8.42 -15.52
CA GLY A 220 -5.44 -8.80 -14.45
C GLY A 220 -5.70 -8.08 -13.12
N ARG A 221 -6.81 -7.33 -13.00
CA ARG A 221 -7.19 -6.57 -11.80
C ARG A 221 -8.58 -6.93 -11.29
N TYR A 222 -8.76 -6.89 -9.98
CA TYR A 222 -10.06 -7.08 -9.34
C TYR A 222 -10.97 -5.86 -9.52
N SER A 223 -12.20 -6.11 -9.96
CA SER A 223 -13.28 -5.12 -10.04
C SER A 223 -14.57 -5.69 -9.46
N PHE A 224 -15.36 -4.83 -8.81
CA PHE A 224 -16.61 -5.20 -8.15
C PHE A 224 -17.81 -4.90 -9.05
N TYR A 225 -18.67 -5.89 -9.24
CA TYR A 225 -19.91 -5.80 -10.02
C TYR A 225 -21.11 -6.16 -9.14
N PRO A 226 -22.31 -5.62 -9.41
CA PRO A 226 -23.52 -6.12 -8.80
C PRO A 226 -23.76 -7.56 -9.26
N VAL A 227 -24.42 -8.36 -8.42
CA VAL A 227 -24.87 -9.68 -8.86
C VAL A 227 -26.04 -9.50 -9.83
N ASP A 228 -25.86 -9.94 -11.08
CA ASP A 228 -26.94 -9.98 -12.06
C ASP A 228 -27.97 -11.04 -11.66
N ARG A 229 -29.03 -10.62 -10.96
CA ARG A 229 -30.20 -11.47 -10.66
C ARG A 229 -30.99 -11.91 -11.91
N LYS A 230 -30.58 -11.47 -13.11
CA LYS A 230 -31.21 -11.85 -14.38
C LYS A 230 -30.77 -13.20 -14.92
N GLU A 231 -29.63 -13.76 -14.47
CA GLU A 231 -29.17 -15.08 -14.93
C GLU A 231 -29.78 -16.27 -14.16
N GLU A 232 -30.40 -16.04 -12.99
CA GLU A 232 -31.03 -17.12 -12.21
C GLU A 232 -32.33 -17.65 -12.85
N HIS A 233 -32.98 -16.87 -13.72
CA HIS A 233 -34.20 -17.30 -14.42
C HIS A 233 -33.95 -17.96 -15.79
N ALA A 234 -32.71 -18.00 -16.28
CA ALA A 234 -32.38 -18.55 -17.60
C ALA A 234 -31.89 -20.01 -17.57
N LYS A 235 -31.77 -20.64 -16.39
CA LYS A 235 -31.30 -22.03 -16.25
C LYS A 235 -32.38 -23.04 -15.82
N PHE A 236 -33.64 -22.62 -15.75
CA PHE A 236 -34.78 -23.50 -15.54
C PHE A 236 -35.87 -23.21 -16.58
N ASN A 237 -35.64 -23.64 -17.82
CA ASN A 237 -36.67 -24.00 -18.79
C ASN A 237 -36.06 -24.97 -19.81
#